data_AF-A0A6M0L0Z6-F1
#
_entry.id   AF-A0A6M0L0Z6-F1
#
_cell.length_a   1.000
_cell.length_b   1.000
_cell.length_c   1.000
_cell.angle_alpha   90.00
_cell.angle_beta   90.00
_cell.angle_gamma   90.00
#
_symmetry.space_group_name_H-M   'P 1'
#
loop_
_entity.id
_entity.type
_entity.pdbx_description
1 polymer ?
#
loop_
_entity_poly.entity_id
_entity_poly.type
_entity_poly.pdbx_seq_one_letter_code
_entity_poly.pdbx_strand_id
1 'polypeptide(L)' 'MSRLKTLEKKNYEDWNSFVDSSNQGSIFSKTWYLDALQMEYEILIVEDRDRIEAGTVLAKNEINIYSNPMLDKYL' A
#
# COMPACT_ATOMS: atom_id res chain seq x y z
N MET A 1 -11.30 -2.37 -17.74
CA MET A 1 -11.92 -3.34 -16.81
C MET A 1 -10.93 -3.49 -15.70
N SER A 2 -11.32 -3.08 -14.50
CA SER A 2 -10.40 -3.03 -13.37
C SER A 2 -10.01 -4.44 -12.92
N ARG A 3 -8.75 -4.62 -12.52
CA ARG A 3 -8.18 -5.90 -12.07
C ARG A 3 -7.59 -5.73 -10.67
N LEU A 4 -7.82 -6.71 -9.81
CA LEU A 4 -7.17 -6.80 -8.50
C LEU A 4 -5.85 -7.58 -8.65
N LYS A 5 -4.75 -7.06 -8.13
CA LYS A 5 -3.46 -7.78 -8.07
C LYS A 5 -2.60 -7.33 -6.90
N THR A 6 -1.66 -8.19 -6.49
CA THR A 6 -0.54 -7.79 -5.62
C THR A 6 0.49 -7.02 -6.43
N LEU A 7 0.96 -5.89 -5.90
CA LEU A 7 1.95 -5.05 -6.54
C LEU A 7 3.36 -5.64 -6.38
N GLU A 8 4.11 -5.74 -7.48
CA GLU A 8 5.51 -6.15 -7.46
C GLU A 8 6.42 -5.02 -6.95
N LYS A 9 7.51 -5.39 -6.26
CA LYS A 9 8.50 -4.44 -5.68
C LYS A 9 9.05 -3.42 -6.68
N LYS A 10 9.22 -3.81 -7.95
CA LYS A 10 9.74 -2.90 -8.99
C LYS A 10 8.83 -1.69 -9.27
N ASN A 11 7.56 -1.76 -8.87
CA ASN A 11 6.56 -0.71 -9.06
C ASN A 11 6.26 0.09 -7.77
N TYR A 12 7.10 -0.03 -6.75
CA TYR A 12 6.86 0.66 -5.46
C TYR A 12 6.94 2.18 -5.55
N GLU A 13 7.73 2.73 -6.49
CA GLU A 13 7.76 4.18 -6.74
C GLU A 13 6.45 4.70 -7.33
N ASP A 14 5.80 3.93 -8.21
CA ASP A 14 4.49 4.27 -8.75
C ASP A 14 3.42 4.28 -7.65
N TRP A 15 3.51 3.31 -6.72
CA TRP A 15 2.64 3.28 -5.55
C TRP A 15 2.87 4.49 -4.63
N ASN A 16 4.12 4.84 -4.35
CA ASN A 16 4.41 6.03 -3.54
C ASN A 16 3.82 7.27 -4.23
N SER A 17 4.03 7.44 -5.53
CA SER A 17 3.44 8.56 -6.28
C SER A 17 1.91 8.58 -6.21
N PHE A 18 1.26 7.41 -6.33
CA PHE A 18 -0.19 7.26 -6.13
C PHE A 18 -0.62 7.72 -4.74
N VAL A 19 0.08 7.28 -3.68
CA VAL A 19 -0.20 7.68 -2.29
C VAL A 19 -0.03 9.18 -2.10
N ASP A 20 0.95 9.85 -2.73
CA ASP A 20 1.11 11.32 -2.63
C ASP A 20 -0.06 12.08 -3.25
N SER A 21 -0.58 11.57 -4.37
CA SER A 21 -1.67 12.21 -5.10
C SER A 21 -3.07 11.89 -4.54
N SER A 22 -3.18 10.89 -3.66
CA SER A 22 -4.47 10.41 -3.17
C SER A 22 -4.98 11.24 -1.99
N ASN A 23 -6.24 11.67 -2.04
CA ASN A 23 -6.92 12.30 -0.89
C ASN A 23 -6.95 11.40 0.36
N GLN A 24 -6.85 10.08 0.17
CA GLN A 24 -6.77 9.07 1.24
C GLN A 24 -5.33 8.58 1.44
N GLY A 25 -4.34 9.26 0.86
CA GLY A 25 -2.93 8.99 1.03
C GLY A 25 -2.48 9.21 2.48
N SER A 26 -1.54 8.41 2.94
CA SER A 26 -0.91 8.59 4.25
C SER A 26 0.54 8.10 4.21
N ILE A 27 1.41 8.71 5.01
CA ILE A 27 2.78 8.26 5.21
C ILE A 27 2.84 6.79 5.66
N PHE A 28 1.84 6.33 6.43
CA PHE A 28 1.73 4.93 6.86
C PHE A 28 1.51 3.93 5.72
N SER A 29 1.18 4.42 4.53
CA SER A 29 1.03 3.61 3.33
C SER A 29 2.26 3.67 2.41
N LYS A 30 3.33 4.42 2.74
CA LYS A 30 4.53 4.55 1.90
C LYS A 30 5.48 3.38 2.09
N THR A 31 6.03 2.87 0.99
CA THR A 31 6.94 1.71 1.04
C THR A 31 8.21 2.04 1.79
N TRP A 32 8.82 3.21 1.54
CA TRP A 32 10.03 3.65 2.25
C TRP A 32 9.82 3.81 3.76
N TYR A 33 8.61 4.17 4.20
CA TYR A 33 8.28 4.28 5.62
C TYR A 33 8.21 2.89 6.25
N LEU A 34 7.52 1.95 5.59
CA LEU A 34 7.38 0.57 6.02
C LEU A 34 8.74 -0.16 6.03
N ASP A 35 9.58 0.10 5.02
CA ASP A 35 10.93 -0.45 4.92
C ASP A 35 11.83 0.05 6.06
N ALA A 36 11.74 1.34 6.43
CA ALA A 36 12.47 1.91 7.56
C ALA A 36 12.07 1.29 8.90
N LEU A 37 10.81 0.86 9.03
CA LEU A 37 10.31 0.10 10.17
C LEU A 37 10.63 -1.40 10.10
N GLN A 38 11.27 -1.86 9.02
CA GLN A 38 11.56 -3.28 8.76
C GLN A 38 10.31 -4.16 8.77
N MET A 39 9.18 -3.60 8.33
CA MET A 39 7.91 -4.33 8.27
C MET A 39 7.89 -5.30 7.08
N GLU A 40 7.35 -6.49 7.30
CA GLU A 40 6.89 -7.35 6.19
C GLU A 40 5.52 -6.85 5.73
N TYR A 41 5.34 -6.62 4.43
CA TYR A 41 4.06 -6.17 3.89
C TYR A 41 3.83 -6.59 2.43
N GLU A 42 2.56 -6.63 2.05
CA GLU A 42 2.08 -6.73 0.68
C GLU A 42 1.26 -5.49 0.33
N ILE A 43 1.11 -5.21 -0.97
CA ILE A 43 0.27 -4.11 -1.45
C ILE A 43 -0.72 -4.71 -2.44
N LEU A 44 -2.01 -4.59 -2.14
CA LEU A 44 -3.08 -4.95 -3.07
C LEU A 44 -3.55 -3.70 -3.79
N ILE A 45 -3.64 -3.76 -5.11
CA ILE A 45 -4.10 -2.67 -5.95
C ILE A 45 -5.26 -3.08 -6.85
N VAL A 46 -6.13 -2.11 -7.11
CA VAL A 46 -7.07 -2.13 -8.21
C VAL A 46 -6.46 -1.32 -9.35
N GLU A 47 -6.20 -1.98 -10.47
CA GLU A 47 -5.61 -1.38 -11.66
C GLU A 47 -6.67 -1.26 -12.76
N ASP A 48 -6.81 -0.09 -13.38
CA ASP A 48 -7.52 0.08 -14.66
C ASP A 48 -6.62 0.80 -15.67
N ARG A 49 -6.49 0.24 -16.87
CA ARG A 49 -5.67 0.81 -17.96
C ARG A 49 -4.24 1.20 -17.50
N ASP A 50 -3.58 0.28 -16.79
CA ASP A 50 -2.23 0.44 -16.26
C ASP A 50 -2.06 1.59 -15.23
N ARG A 51 -3.17 2.05 -14.64
CA ARG A 51 -3.19 3.04 -13.56
C ARG A 51 -3.77 2.45 -12.27
N ILE A 52 -3.15 2.80 -11.15
CA ILE A 52 -3.66 2.47 -9.82
C ILE A 52 -4.88 3.36 -9.54
N GLU A 53 -6.05 2.75 -9.36
CA GLU A 53 -7.29 3.45 -9.00
C GLU A 53 -7.55 3.42 -7.50
N ALA A 54 -7.15 2.33 -6.84
CA ALA A 54 -7.27 2.14 -5.40
C ALA A 54 -6.23 1.11 -4.94
N GLY A 55 -5.94 1.10 -3.64
CA GLY A 55 -5.15 0.03 -3.06
C GLY A 55 -5.05 0.12 -1.55
N THR A 56 -4.46 -0.92 -0.96
CA THR A 56 -4.20 -1.00 0.47
C THR A 56 -2.88 -1.68 0.71
N VAL A 57 -2.15 -1.19 1.71
CA VAL A 57 -1.05 -1.93 2.32
C VAL A 57 -1.65 -3.00 3.22
N LEU A 58 -1.04 -4.17 3.22
CA LEU A 58 -1.27 -5.25 4.16
C LEU A 58 0.05 -5.50 4.89
N ALA A 59 0.22 -4.91 6.06
CA ALA A 59 1.38 -5.14 6.90
C ALA A 59 1.17 -6.41 7.73
N LYS A 60 2.22 -7.20 7.88
CA LYS A 60 2.22 -8.42 8.66
C LYS A 60 2.58 -8.09 10.11
N ASN A 61 1.73 -8.52 11.04
CA ASN A 61 1.98 -8.34 12.47
C ASN A 61 2.81 -9.50 13.06
N GLU A 62 3.15 -9.39 14.35
CA GLU A 62 3.96 -10.37 15.09
C GLU A 62 3.32 -11.77 15.17
N ILE A 63 1.99 -11.86 15.00
CA ILE A 63 1.25 -13.14 14.96
C ILE A 63 1.05 -13.65 13.52
N ASN A 64 1.81 -13.14 12.55
CA ASN A 64 1.81 -13.51 11.13
C ASN A 64 0.48 -13.27 10.39
N ILE A 65 -0.32 -12.30 10.85
CA ILE A 65 -1.57 -11.88 10.18
C ILE A 65 -1.32 -10.60 9.39
N TYR A 66 -1.80 -10.59 8.15
CA TYR A 66 -1.81 -9.43 7.28
C TYR A 66 -3.04 -8.56 7.55
N SER A 67 -2.81 -7.27 7.80
CA SER A 67 -3.87 -6.28 8.00
C SER A 67 -3.43 -4.91 7.50
N ASN A 68 -4.39 -4.02 7.25
CA ASN A 68 -4.07 -2.62 7.01
C ASN A 68 -3.26 -2.08 8.21
N PRO A 69 -2.09 -1.43 8.01
CA PRO A 69 -1.35 -0.82 9.12
C PRO A 69 -2.25 0.17 9.87
N MET A 70 -2.66 -0.20 11.09
CA MET A 70 -3.53 0.59 11.94
C MET A 70 -2.68 1.63 12.69
N LEU A 71 -2.58 2.82 12.11
CA LEU A 71 -2.24 4.06 12.81
C LEU A 71 -3.20 5.11 12.25
N ASP A 72 -4.18 5.49 13.08
CA ASP A 72 -5.41 6.20 12.74
C ASP A 72 -5.51 6.85 11.36
N LYS A 73 -6.25 6.18 10.48
CA LYS A 73 -6.83 6.79 9.28
C LYS A 73 -8.26 7.31 9.51
N TYR A 74 -8.78 7.16 10.74
CA TYR A 74 -10.21 7.33 11.07
C TYR A 74 -10.48 8.07 12.40
N LEU A 75 -9.50 8.79 12.96
CA LEU A 75 -9.77 9.80 13.99
C LEU A 75 -9.82 11.21 13.39
#